data_AF-A0A7T5RRI7-F1
#
_entry.id   AF-A0A7T5RRI7-F1
#
_cell.length_a   1.000
_cell.length_b   1.000
_cell.length_c   1.000
_cell.angle_alpha   90.00
_cell.angle_beta   90.00
_cell.angle_gamma   90.00
#
_symmetry.space_group_name_H-M   'P 1'
#
loop_
_entity.id
_entity.type
_entity.pdbx_description
1 polymer ?
#
loop_
_entity_poly.entity_id
_entity_poly.type
_entity_poly.pdbx_seq_one_letter_code
_entity_poly.pdbx_strand_id
1 'polypeptide(L)' 'MKIEKASDLIYWTYYMIDWAKVEQSSSDQKCSECGDAMMRSEPAVDSSGRKYDGYVCHKDKRVIWVRAA' A
#
# COMPACT_ATOMS: atom_id res chain seq x y z
N MET A 1 -12.38 -2.04 16.05
CA MET A 1 -10.98 -2.49 16.20
C MET A 1 -10.15 -1.30 16.63
N LYS A 2 -9.43 -1.38 17.77
CA LYS A 2 -8.56 -0.31 18.27
C LYS A 2 -7.14 -0.60 17.75
N ILE A 3 -6.53 0.34 17.06
CA ILE A 3 -5.22 0.15 16.42
C ILE A 3 -4.20 1.01 17.16
N GLU A 4 -3.20 0.37 17.76
CA GLU A 4 -2.19 1.03 18.58
C GLU A 4 -0.95 1.44 17.78
N LYS A 5 -0.72 0.84 16.61
CA LYS A 5 0.42 1.12 15.72
C LYS A 5 -0.01 1.14 14.26
N ALA A 6 0.35 2.21 13.54
CA ALA A 6 0.06 2.34 12.11
C ALA A 6 0.74 1.25 11.25
N SER A 7 1.89 0.73 11.69
CA SER A 7 2.58 -0.41 11.05
C SER A 7 1.70 -1.65 10.97
N ASP A 8 0.88 -1.88 11.99
CA ASP A 8 0.03 -3.06 12.06
C ASP A 8 -1.15 -2.90 11.09
N LEU A 9 -1.72 -1.68 10.98
CA LEU A 9 -2.73 -1.38 9.96
C LEU A 9 -2.18 -1.63 8.54
N ILE A 10 -0.95 -1.17 8.26
CA ILE A 10 -0.27 -1.41 6.98
C ILE A 10 -0.11 -2.90 6.71
N TYR A 11 0.38 -3.67 7.68
CA TYR A 11 0.55 -5.11 7.55
C TYR A 11 -0.78 -5.83 7.31
N TRP A 12 -1.81 -5.55 8.12
CA TRP A 12 -3.13 -6.15 7.94
C TRP A 12 -3.74 -5.81 6.58
N THR A 13 -3.59 -4.56 6.13
CA THR A 13 -4.10 -4.13 4.83
C THR A 13 -3.48 -4.94 3.69
N TYR A 14 -2.19 -5.28 3.78
CA TYR A 14 -1.56 -6.16 2.78
C TYR A 14 -2.26 -7.52 2.67
N TYR A 15 -2.62 -8.16 3.77
CA TYR A 15 -3.25 -9.49 3.72
C TYR A 15 -4.75 -9.46 3.45
N MET A 16 -5.38 -8.30 3.52
CA MET A 16 -6.80 -8.13 3.20
C MET A 16 -7.04 -7.92 1.70
N ILE A 17 -5.99 -7.64 0.93
CA ILE A 17 -6.06 -7.36 -0.50
C ILE A 17 -5.73 -8.62 -1.29
N ASP A 18 -6.57 -8.93 -2.27
CA ASP A 18 -6.30 -9.95 -3.28
C ASP A 18 -5.39 -9.35 -4.37
N TRP A 19 -4.08 -9.36 -4.13
CA TRP A 19 -3.08 -8.75 -5.02
C TRP A 19 -3.04 -9.35 -6.43
N ALA A 20 -3.60 -10.53 -6.64
CA ALA A 20 -3.72 -11.12 -7.98
C ALA A 20 -4.78 -10.43 -8.85
N LYS A 21 -5.69 -9.66 -8.23
CA LYS A 21 -6.76 -8.91 -8.92
C LYS A 21 -6.48 -7.41 -9.03
N VAL A 22 -5.41 -6.94 -8.39
CA VAL A 22 -5.04 -5.53 -8.37
C VAL A 22 -4.03 -5.28 -9.48
N GLU A 23 -4.30 -4.29 -10.33
CA GLU A 23 -3.34 -3.83 -11.33
C GLU A 23 -2.13 -3.19 -10.64
N GLN A 24 -0.93 -3.51 -11.14
CA GLN A 24 0.32 -3.09 -10.54
C GLN A 24 1.34 -2.67 -11.60
N SER A 25 2.14 -1.66 -11.28
CA SER A 25 3.20 -1.13 -12.12
C SER A 25 4.47 -0.87 -11.30
N SER A 26 5.62 -0.79 -11.96
CA SER A 26 6.86 -0.41 -11.29
C SER A 26 6.78 1.01 -10.72
N SER A 27 7.41 1.26 -9.58
CA SER A 27 7.56 2.61 -9.03
C SER A 27 9.00 2.88 -8.59
N ASP A 28 9.37 4.15 -8.53
CA ASP A 28 10.67 4.60 -8.01
C ASP A 28 10.69 4.72 -6.47
N GLN A 29 9.56 4.45 -5.79
CA GLN A 29 9.49 4.49 -4.33
C GLN A 29 10.19 3.28 -3.74
N LYS A 30 10.96 3.50 -2.66
CA LYS A 30 11.71 2.44 -1.98
C LYS A 30 11.03 2.02 -0.70
N CYS A 31 11.02 0.71 -0.43
CA CYS A 31 10.58 0.19 0.85
C CYS A 31 11.53 0.68 1.96
N SER A 32 10.99 1.23 3.04
CA SER A 32 11.78 1.74 4.16
C SER A 32 12.49 0.64 4.97
N GLU A 33 12.10 -0.63 4.81
CA GLU A 33 12.70 -1.76 5.51
C GLU A 33 13.82 -2.42 4.71
N CYS A 34 13.52 -2.93 3.51
CA CYS A 34 14.51 -3.64 2.70
C CYS A 34 15.26 -2.76 1.68
N GLY A 35 14.79 -1.54 1.41
CA GLY A 35 15.38 -0.64 0.41
C GLY A 35 15.07 -0.96 -1.05
N ASP A 36 14.37 -2.07 -1.34
CA ASP A 36 13.97 -2.46 -2.69
C ASP A 36 12.85 -1.54 -3.23
N ALA A 37 12.76 -1.44 -4.56
CA ALA A 37 11.70 -0.72 -5.22
C ALA A 37 10.32 -1.35 -4.93
N MET A 38 9.34 -0.49 -4.66
CA MET A 38 7.96 -0.88 -4.44
C MET A 38 7.19 -0.89 -5.76
N MET A 39 6.16 -1.73 -5.84
CA MET A 39 5.17 -1.67 -6.91
C MET A 39 4.13 -0.60 -6.58
N ARG A 40 3.69 0.16 -7.58
CA ARG A 40 2.52 1.02 -7.46
C ARG A 40 1.28 0.21 -7.83
N SER A 41 0.28 0.19 -6.96
CA SER A 41 -1.03 -0.41 -7.23
C SER A 41 -1.98 0.60 -7.87
N GLU A 42 -3.11 0.12 -8.39
CA GLU A 42 -4.23 0.99 -8.74
C GLU A 42 -4.65 1.89 -7.54
N PRO A 43 -5.16 3.12 -7.79
CA PRO A 43 -5.52 4.04 -6.72
C PRO A 43 -6.77 3.61 -5.94
N ALA A 44 -6.76 3.79 -4.63
CA ALA A 44 -7.94 3.64 -3.78
C ALA A 44 -8.71 4.97 -3.68
N VAL A 45 -10.04 4.90 -3.58
CA VAL A 45 -10.90 6.08 -3.37
C VAL A 45 -11.70 5.87 -2.09
N ASP A 46 -11.65 6.83 -1.17
CA ASP A 46 -12.48 6.77 0.04
C ASP A 46 -13.92 7.24 -0.20
N SER A 47 -14.78 7.08 0.80
CA SER A 47 -16.19 7.48 0.74
C SER A 47 -16.41 8.99 0.51
N SER A 48 -15.38 9.82 0.74
CA SER A 48 -15.41 11.26 0.48
C SER A 48 -14.86 11.60 -0.91
N GLY A 49 -14.56 10.61 -1.74
CA GLY A 49 -14.02 10.79 -3.09
C GLY A 49 -12.51 11.11 -3.12
N ARG A 50 -11.79 11.03 -1.99
CA ARG A 50 -10.35 11.31 -1.96
C ARG A 50 -9.59 10.11 -2.51
N LYS A 51 -8.65 10.38 -3.42
CA LYS A 51 -7.81 9.38 -4.08
C LYS A 51 -6.51 9.15 -3.30
N TYR A 52 -6.07 7.91 -3.28
CA TYR A 52 -4.83 7.48 -2.65
C TYR A 52 -4.05 6.57 -3.59
N ASP A 53 -2.79 6.88 -3.82
CA ASP A 53 -1.84 6.01 -4.50
C ASP A 53 -1.35 4.93 -3.54
N GLY A 54 -1.43 3.67 -3.97
CA GLY A 54 -0.93 2.54 -3.21
C GLY A 54 0.48 2.14 -3.65
N TYR A 55 1.37 1.90 -2.68
CA TYR A 55 2.70 1.37 -2.90
C TYR A 55 2.87 0.09 -2.11
N VAL A 56 3.21 -1.01 -2.76
CA VAL A 56 3.33 -2.33 -2.15
C VAL A 56 4.73 -2.91 -2.29
N CYS A 57 5.26 -3.42 -1.18
CA CYS A 57 6.46 -4.25 -1.13
C CYS A 57 6.02 -5.68 -0.79
N HIS A 58 6.09 -6.60 -1.75
CA HIS A 58 5.73 -8.01 -1.53
C HIS A 58 6.73 -8.78 -0.69
N LYS A 59 8.00 -8.35 -0.70
CA LYS A 59 9.07 -8.97 0.10
C LYS A 59 8.82 -8.79 1.60
N ASP A 60 8.56 -7.55 2.02
CA ASP A 60 8.28 -7.22 3.42
C ASP A 60 6.78 -7.25 3.75
N LYS A 61 5.92 -7.49 2.75
CA LYS A 61 4.46 -7.58 2.87
C LYS A 61 3.86 -6.32 3.47
N ARG A 62 4.23 -5.17 2.91
CA ARG A 62 3.79 -3.84 3.35
C ARG A 62 3.11 -3.09 2.23
N VAL A 63 2.07 -2.35 2.57
CA VAL A 63 1.37 -1.43 1.67
C VAL A 63 1.28 -0.04 2.30
N ILE A 64 1.59 1.00 1.53
CA ILE A 64 1.49 2.40 1.96
C ILE A 64 0.50 3.10 1.05
N TRP A 65 -0.45 3.82 1.65
CA TRP A 65 -1.41 4.66 0.93
C TRP A 65 -1.02 6.12 1.09
N VAL A 66 -0.68 6.77 -0.01
CA VAL A 66 -0.32 8.19 -0.04
C VAL A 66 -1.47 8.94 -0.70
N ARG A 67 -1.92 10.03 -0.07
CA ARG A 67 -2.98 10.86 -0.66
C ARG A 67 -2.46 11.42 -1.99
N ALA A 68 -3.19 11.15 -3.08
CA ALA A 68 -2.87 11.71 -4.38
C ALA A 68 -3.11 13.23 -4.34
N ALA A 69 -2.18 13.99 -4.93
CA ALA A 69 -2.27 15.45 -5.02
C ALA A 69 -3.43 15.91 -5.91
#